data_AF-A0A5D0R563-F1
#
_entry.id   AF-A0A5D0R563-F1
#
_cell.length_a   1.000
_cell.length_b   1.000
_cell.length_c   1.000
_cell.angle_alpha   90.00
_cell.angle_beta   90.00
_cell.angle_gamma   90.00
#
_symmetry.space_group_name_H-M   'P 1'
#
loop_
_entity.id
_entity.type
_entity.pdbx_description
1 polymer ?
#
loop_
_entity_poly.entity_id
_entity_poly.type
_entity_poly.pdbx_seq_one_letter_code
_entity_poly.pdbx_strand_id
1 'polypeptide(L)' 'MKLTDIVRPKLVQDGMFLDGIDIVGEKLMEINVFSPGGLNVMIQMCSIDFATPVIESIERKVYYKSMYSNYLYNSRLARL' A
#
# COMPACT_ATOMS: atom_id res chain seq x y z
N MET A 1 2.45 6.77 15.26
CA MET A 1 3.25 7.18 14.07
C MET A 1 4.65 6.55 14.03
N LYS A 2 5.41 6.43 15.12
CA LYS A 2 6.78 5.87 15.06
C LYS A 2 6.89 4.47 14.43
N LEU A 3 5.96 3.55 14.73
CA LEU A 3 6.07 2.16 14.27
C LEU A 3 5.82 2.02 12.76
N THR A 4 4.83 2.74 12.23
CA THR A 4 4.54 2.79 10.78
C THR A 4 5.71 3.38 10.00
N ASP A 5 6.39 4.38 10.56
CA ASP A 5 7.57 5.00 9.93
C ASP A 5 8.78 4.06 9.88
N ILE A 6 8.91 3.17 10.88
CA ILE A 6 9.99 2.16 10.94
C ILE A 6 9.77 1.04 9.91
N VAL A 7 8.53 0.58 9.73
CA VAL A 7 8.23 -0.57 8.84
C VAL A 7 8.10 -0.18 7.38
N ARG A 8 7.66 1.05 7.09
CA ARG A 8 7.44 1.55 5.72
C ARG A 8 8.62 1.34 4.77
N PRO A 9 9.89 1.67 5.11
CA PRO A 9 11.01 1.50 4.18
C PRO A 9 11.19 0.05 3.72
N LYS A 10 10.97 -0.90 4.63
CA LYS A 10 11.09 -2.33 4.32
C LYS A 10 9.95 -2.81 3.42
N LEU A 11 8.71 -2.41 3.69
CA LEU A 11 7.54 -2.78 2.87
C LEU A 11 7.69 -2.27 1.44
N VAL A 12 8.12 -1.02 1.28
CA VAL A 12 8.44 -0.45 -0.04
C VAL A 12 9.59 -1.23 -0.69
N GLN A 13 10.68 -1.52 0.03
CA GLN A 13 11.78 -2.33 -0.50
C GLN A 13 11.34 -3.73 -0.91
N ASP A 14 10.39 -4.34 -0.21
CA ASP A 14 9.89 -5.69 -0.53
C ASP A 14 8.88 -5.65 -1.70
N GLY A 15 8.51 -4.46 -2.19
CA GLY A 15 7.60 -4.29 -3.32
C GLY A 15 6.13 -4.50 -2.94
N MET A 16 5.80 -4.28 -1.68
CA MET A 16 4.43 -4.28 -1.17
C MET A 16 3.78 -2.94 -1.57
N PHE A 17 2.71 -3.02 -2.37
CA PHE A 17 2.06 -1.86 -2.98
C PHE A 17 0.90 -1.35 -2.11
N LEU A 18 0.15 -2.27 -1.51
CA LEU A 18 -0.99 -1.99 -0.66
C LEU A 18 -1.05 -3.07 0.42
N ASP A 19 -0.94 -2.65 1.67
CA ASP A 19 -0.78 -3.52 2.82
C ASP A 19 -1.46 -2.90 4.04
N GLY A 20 -1.96 -3.76 4.92
CA GLY A 20 -2.62 -3.39 6.18
C GLY A 20 -1.70 -3.70 7.35
N ILE A 21 -1.57 -2.77 8.28
CA ILE A 21 -0.69 -2.91 9.44
C ILE A 21 -1.53 -2.84 10.71
N ASP A 22 -1.54 -3.94 11.47
CA ASP A 22 -2.31 -4.02 12.71
C ASP A 22 -1.41 -3.74 13.91
N ILE A 23 -1.77 -2.69 14.67
CA ILE A 23 -0.98 -2.19 15.79
C ILE A 23 -1.86 -2.16 17.05
N VAL A 24 -1.37 -2.76 18.12
CA VAL A 24 -2.00 -2.70 19.45
C VAL A 24 -1.02 -2.05 20.43
N GLY A 25 -1.36 -0.86 20.91
CA GLY A 25 -0.46 -0.03 21.69
C GLY A 25 0.79 0.35 20.88
N GLU A 26 1.96 -0.12 21.32
CA GLU A 26 3.24 0.10 20.63
C GLU A 26 3.77 -1.16 19.91
N LYS A 27 2.93 -2.20 19.79
CA LYS A 27 3.34 -3.49 19.24
C LYS A 27 2.69 -3.75 17.88
N LEU A 28 3.51 -4.14 16.91
CA LEU A 28 3.05 -4.64 15.62
C LEU A 28 2.54 -6.07 15.82
N MET A 29 1.29 -6.31 15.45
CA MET A 29 0.63 -7.60 15.60
C MET A 29 0.69 -8.40 14.29
N GLU A 30 0.33 -7.76 13.17
CA GLU A 30 0.23 -8.40 11.87
C GLU A 30 0.51 -7.42 10.72
N ILE A 31 0.96 -7.97 9.58
CA ILE A 31 1.05 -7.26 8.30
C ILE A 31 0.26 -8.05 7.26
N ASN A 32 -0.84 -7.47 6.79
CA ASN A 32 -1.73 -8.01 5.76
C ASN A 32 -1.26 -7.59 4.36
N VAL A 33 -0.48 -8.44 3.68
CA VAL A 33 0.21 -8.10 2.41
C VAL A 33 -0.50 -8.52 1.11
N PHE A 34 -1.61 -9.26 1.19
CA PHE A 34 -2.32 -9.76 0.00
C PHE A 34 -3.64 -9.03 -0.26
N SER A 35 -4.50 -8.96 0.75
CA SER A 35 -5.85 -8.42 0.63
C SER A 35 -6.21 -7.62 1.88
N PRO A 36 -5.55 -6.47 2.11
CA PRO A 36 -5.89 -5.62 3.25
C PRO A 36 -7.35 -5.14 3.12
N GLY A 37 -8.14 -5.45 4.15
CA GLY A 37 -9.55 -5.07 4.23
C GLY A 37 -9.78 -3.72 4.91
N GLY A 38 -11.04 -3.39 5.16
CA GLY A 38 -11.41 -2.26 6.03
C GLY A 38 -11.43 -0.88 5.38
N LEU A 39 -11.06 -0.75 4.09
CA LEU A 39 -11.12 0.52 3.35
C LEU A 39 -12.48 1.22 3.44
N ASN A 40 -13.57 0.47 3.22
CA ASN A 40 -14.94 0.99 3.33
C ASN A 40 -15.28 1.46 4.75
N VAL A 41 -14.86 0.71 5.76
CA VAL A 41 -15.09 1.05 7.17
C VAL A 41 -14.29 2.30 7.55
N MET A 42 -13.03 2.40 7.11
CA MET A 42 -12.18 3.58 7.31
C MET A 42 -12.76 4.83 6.65
N ILE A 43 -13.29 4.71 5.42
CA ILE A 43 -13.97 5.82 4.74
C ILE A 43 -15.16 6.30 5.57
N GLN A 44 -15.98 5.39 6.09
CA GLN A 44 -17.13 5.74 6.93
C GLN A 44 -16.71 6.39 8.26
N MET A 45 -15.71 5.84 8.94
CA MET A 45 -15.26 6.32 10.24
C MET A 45 -14.55 7.67 10.15
N CYS A 46 -13.70 7.86 9.14
CA CYS A 46 -12.93 9.08 8.96
C CYS A 46 -13.67 10.15 8.13
N SER A 47 -14.73 9.77 7.41
CA SER A 47 -15.40 10.63 6.41
C SER A 47 -14.41 11.20 5.37
N ILE A 48 -13.43 10.38 4.98
CA ILE A 48 -12.38 10.72 4.01
C ILE A 48 -12.40 9.69 2.89
N ASP A 49 -12.27 10.14 1.64
CA ASP A 49 -12.13 9.25 0.49
C ASP A 49 -10.71 8.70 0.37
N PHE A 50 -10.54 7.45 0.78
CA PHE A 50 -9.32 6.68 0.59
C PHE A 50 -9.33 5.84 -0.69
N ALA A 51 -10.47 5.65 -1.34
CA ALA A 51 -10.61 4.77 -2.49
C ALA A 51 -10.02 5.41 -3.75
N THR A 52 -10.38 6.67 -4.02
CA THR A 52 -9.84 7.43 -5.17
C THR A 52 -8.31 7.44 -5.23
N PRO A 53 -7.55 7.84 -4.18
CA PRO A 53 -6.09 7.85 -4.26
C PRO A 53 -5.47 6.46 -4.44
N VAL A 54 -6.11 5.41 -3.93
CA VAL A 54 -5.67 4.02 -4.16
C VAL A 54 -5.88 3.62 -5.62
N ILE A 55 -7.04 3.94 -6.20
CA ILE A 55 -7.35 3.67 -7.61
C ILE A 55 -6.38 4.42 -8.53
N GLU A 56 -6.19 5.72 -8.31
CA GLU A 56 -5.24 6.54 -9.10
C GLU A 56 -3.80 6.00 -9.04
N SER A 57 -3.40 5.46 -7.88
CA SER A 57 -2.08 4.84 -7.71
C SER A 57 -1.96 3.53 -8.51
N ILE A 58 -3.03 2.71 -8.55
CA ILE A 58 -3.09 1.49 -9.37
C ILE A 58 -3.03 1.84 -10.85
N GLU A 59 -3.81 2.81 -11.30
CA GLU A 59 -3.83 3.28 -12.69
C GLU A 59 -2.45 3.75 -13.14
N ARG A 60 -1.76 4.55 -12.31
CA ARG A 60 -0.39 4.99 -12.55
C ARG A 60 0.60 3.82 -12.67
N LYS A 61 0.48 2.83 -11.80
CA LYS A 61 1.31 1.62 -11.83
C LYS A 61 1.09 0.82 -13.13
N VAL A 62 -0.17 0.66 -13.56
CA VAL A 62 -0.52 -0.01 -14.82
C VAL A 62 -0.02 0.78 -16.03
N TYR A 63 -0.12 2.10 -16.00
CA TYR A 63 0.43 2.99 -17.02
C TYR A 63 1.96 2.84 -17.16
N TYR A 64 2.71 2.83 -16.06
CA TYR A 64 4.16 2.59 -16.13
C TYR A 64 4.50 1.18 -16.60
N LYS A 65 3.69 0.18 -16.22
CA LYS A 65 3.84 -1.18 -16.75
C LYS A 65 3.68 -1.21 -18.28
N SER A 66 2.74 -0.45 -18.86
CA SER A 66 2.55 -0.45 -20.32
C SER A 66 3.70 0.26 -21.04
N MET A 67 4.24 1.33 -20.46
CA MET A 67 5.38 2.09 -21.03
C MET A 67 6.71 1.32 -20.94
N TYR A 68 6.91 0.53 -19.89
CA TYR A 68 8.19 -0.14 -19.58
C TYR A 68 8.06 -1.67 -19.46
N SER A 69 7.16 -2.27 -20.23
CA SER A 69 6.70 -3.67 -20.10
C SER A 69 7.79 -4.74 -20.02
N ASN A 70 8.97 -4.49 -20.61
CA ASN A 70 10.12 -5.40 -20.57
C ASN A 70 11.29 -4.94 -19.69
N TYR A 71 11.17 -3.77 -19.05
CA TYR A 71 12.25 -3.13 -18.29
C TYR A 71 11.99 -3.09 -16.79
N LEU A 72 10.73 -3.08 -16.36
CA LEU A 72 10.37 -2.98 -14.95
C LEU A 72 9.55 -4.18 -14.47
N TYR A 73 10.12 -4.93 -13.52
CA TYR A 73 9.38 -5.96 -12.79
C TYR A 73 8.29 -5.34 -11.90
N ASN A 74 7.22 -6.11 -11.63
CA ASN A 74 6.10 -5.65 -10.79
C ASN A 74 6.54 -5.19 -9.39
N SER A 75 7.56 -5.83 -8.80
CA SER A 75 8.13 -5.45 -7.50
C SER A 75 8.78 -4.06 -7.53
N ARG A 76 9.28 -3.61 -8.69
CA ARG A 76 9.80 -2.25 -8.88
C ARG A 76 8.67 -1.26 -9.14
N LEU A 77 7.70 -1.63 -9.95
CA LEU A 77 6.50 -0.83 -10.24
C LEU A 77 5.67 -0.56 -8.97
N ALA A 78 5.68 -1.48 -7.99
CA ALA A 78 5.03 -1.29 -6.71
C ALA A 78 5.63 -0.17 -5.83
N ARG A 79 6.80 0.37 -6.20
CA ARG A 79 7.53 1.40 -5.43
C ARG A 79 7.49 2.79 -6.08
N LEU A 80 6.92 2.90 -7.27
CA LEU A 80 6.90 4.09 -8.14
C LEU A 80 5.51 4.74 -8.14
#